data_AF-A0A8T6CMN1-F1
#
_entry.id   AF-A0A8T6CMN1-F1
#
_cell.length_a   1.000
_cell.length_b   1.000
_cell.length_c   1.000
_cell.angle_alpha   90.00
_cell.angle_beta   90.00
_cell.angle_gamma   90.00
#
_symmetry.space_group_name_H-M   'P 1'
#
loop_
_entity.id
_entity.type
_entity.pdbx_description
1 polymer ?
#
loop_
_entity_poly.entity_id
_entity_poly.type
_entity_poly.pdbx_seq_one_letter_code
_entity_poly.pdbx_strand_id
1 'polypeptide(L)'
;RVYAAKTDGDIWRGFLSAGAIVVPLIIAAGLFGLWAVSSGLVNDDQPASIALFSLALEVLPGWALVVLVALALVLVMSSMDTLLNGMASVFTTDLSRIRGGRGLLRSTRLITAFLIIPAAVVGYAFDSVLYLFLIADLVCAGAMVPVFAGMWSRHLSGMGAVTGAVAGIIVGALFFPKPDLSGWWTWEGLTSVWHILASGNLLASFLLAVVTSSVITALFVSAARQRGGAGFELETLAEEIRPLESEA
;
A
#
# COMPACT_ATOMS: atom_id res chain seq x y z
N ARG A 1 -17.25 0.49 1.87
CA ARG A 1 -17.76 1.77 1.31
C ARG A 1 -18.38 1.60 -0.07
N VAL A 2 -17.76 0.85 -1.01
CA VAL A 2 -18.36 0.54 -2.32
C VAL A 2 -19.73 -0.16 -2.18
N TYR A 3 -19.87 -1.06 -1.20
CA TYR A 3 -21.13 -1.76 -0.89
C TYR A 3 -22.26 -0.89 -0.29
N ALA A 4 -22.02 0.40 -0.06
CA ALA A 4 -23.06 1.33 0.42
C ALA A 4 -23.69 2.16 -0.73
N ALA A 5 -23.25 1.95 -1.98
CA ALA A 5 -23.81 2.64 -3.13
C ALA A 5 -25.19 2.08 -3.49
N LYS A 6 -26.08 2.96 -3.95
CA LYS A 6 -27.47 2.60 -4.28
C LYS A 6 -27.59 1.85 -5.60
N THR A 7 -26.72 2.16 -6.56
CA THR A 7 -26.70 1.55 -7.89
C THR A 7 -25.28 1.45 -8.46
N ASP A 8 -25.07 0.53 -9.39
CA ASP A 8 -23.78 0.39 -10.11
C ASP A 8 -23.40 1.66 -10.89
N GLY A 9 -24.41 2.39 -11.38
CA GLY A 9 -24.20 3.69 -12.02
C GLY A 9 -23.63 4.74 -11.07
N ASP A 10 -24.06 4.73 -9.81
CA ASP A 10 -23.52 5.62 -8.78
C ASP A 10 -22.09 5.26 -8.39
N ILE A 11 -21.75 3.96 -8.40
CA ILE A 11 -20.37 3.48 -8.20
C ILE A 11 -19.45 4.04 -9.30
N TRP A 12 -19.84 3.89 -10.57
CA TRP A 12 -19.06 4.38 -11.71
C TRP A 12 -18.87 5.90 -11.69
N ARG A 13 -19.94 6.66 -11.43
CA ARG A 13 -19.87 8.11 -11.30
C ARG A 13 -19.00 8.53 -10.12
N GLY A 14 -19.10 7.81 -9.00
CA GLY A 14 -18.26 7.99 -7.83
C GLY A 14 -16.77 7.83 -8.16
N PHE A 15 -16.38 6.71 -8.80
CA PHE A 15 -15.00 6.50 -9.21
C PHE A 15 -14.50 7.52 -10.22
N LEU A 16 -15.31 7.88 -11.23
CA LEU A 16 -14.92 8.85 -12.24
C LEU A 16 -14.74 10.25 -11.63
N SER A 17 -15.67 10.68 -10.76
CA SER A 17 -15.58 11.96 -10.08
C SER A 17 -14.38 12.02 -9.12
N ALA A 18 -14.13 10.96 -8.36
CA ALA A 18 -12.95 10.85 -7.50
C ALA A 18 -11.66 10.94 -8.31
N GLY A 19 -11.54 10.17 -9.40
CA GLY A 19 -10.38 10.23 -10.30
C GLY A 19 -10.17 11.63 -10.88
N ALA A 20 -11.23 12.27 -11.37
CA ALA A 20 -11.16 13.62 -11.94
C ALA A 20 -10.70 14.69 -10.93
N ILE A 21 -11.03 14.54 -9.64
CA ILE A 21 -10.59 15.46 -8.58
C ILE A 21 -9.16 15.15 -8.11
N VAL A 22 -8.79 13.87 -8.02
CA VAL A 22 -7.48 13.43 -7.50
C VAL A 22 -6.35 13.79 -8.45
N VAL A 23 -6.53 13.63 -9.77
CA VAL A 23 -5.49 13.92 -10.78
C VAL A 23 -4.93 15.36 -10.68
N PRO A 24 -5.74 16.44 -10.74
CA PRO A 24 -5.21 17.79 -10.63
C PRO A 24 -4.60 18.07 -9.26
N LEU A 25 -5.11 17.44 -8.19
CA LEU A 25 -4.56 17.58 -6.85
C LEU A 25 -3.15 16.98 -6.75
N ILE A 26 -2.91 15.81 -7.35
CA ILE A 26 -1.56 15.21 -7.43
C ILE A 26 -0.61 16.08 -8.24
N ILE A 27 -1.06 16.60 -9.38
CA ILE A 27 -0.24 17.49 -10.23
C ILE A 27 0.14 18.75 -9.44
N ALA A 28 -0.83 19.38 -8.77
CA ALA A 28 -0.58 20.55 -7.94
C ALA A 28 0.44 20.25 -6.83
N ALA A 29 0.26 19.15 -6.08
CA ALA A 29 1.19 18.74 -5.03
C ALA A 29 2.61 18.52 -5.57
N GLY A 30 2.76 17.88 -6.74
CA GLY A 30 4.05 17.69 -7.40
C GLY A 30 4.70 19.01 -7.82
N LEU A 31 3.93 19.95 -8.39
CA LEU A 31 4.41 21.28 -8.76
C LEU A 31 4.87 22.10 -7.54
N PHE A 32 4.16 22.00 -6.40
CA PHE A 32 4.60 22.62 -5.15
C PHE A 32 5.95 22.07 -4.67
N GLY A 33 6.16 20.75 -4.78
CA GLY A 33 7.46 20.13 -4.48
C GLY A 33 8.58 20.69 -5.35
N LEU A 34 8.36 20.78 -6.66
CA LEU A 34 9.33 21.38 -7.60
C LEU A 34 9.62 22.85 -7.30
N TRP A 35 8.59 23.60 -6.90
CA TRP A 35 8.77 25.01 -6.53
C TRP A 35 9.60 25.17 -5.25
N ALA A 36 9.39 24.32 -4.25
CA ALA A 36 10.19 24.30 -3.02
C ALA A 36 11.67 24.01 -3.31
N VAL A 37 11.95 23.05 -4.20
CA VAL A 37 13.32 22.74 -4.66
C VAL A 37 13.92 23.94 -5.41
N SER A 38 13.18 24.54 -6.34
CA SER A 38 13.66 25.71 -7.09
C SER A 38 13.94 26.93 -6.21
N SER A 39 13.29 27.04 -5.06
CA SER A 39 13.46 28.17 -4.14
C SER A 39 14.67 28.00 -3.20
N GLY A 40 15.41 26.89 -3.31
CA GLY A 40 16.56 26.59 -2.44
C GLY A 40 16.18 26.27 -0.99
N LEU A 41 14.90 26.03 -0.73
CA LEU A 41 14.36 25.71 0.60
C LEU A 41 14.51 24.23 0.95
N VAL A 42 14.91 23.40 -0.01
CA VAL A 42 15.21 21.98 0.14
C VAL A 42 16.64 21.77 -0.32
N ASN A 43 17.54 21.54 0.63
CA ASN A 43 18.95 21.17 0.38
C ASN A 43 19.11 19.64 0.52
N ASP A 44 20.24 19.11 0.04
CA ASP A 44 20.55 17.67 0.12
C ASP A 44 20.51 17.10 1.56
N ASP A 45 20.69 17.95 2.57
CA ASP A 45 20.67 17.56 3.99
C ASP A 45 19.26 17.45 4.61
N GLN A 46 18.20 17.95 3.93
CA GLN A 46 16.85 17.94 4.47
C GLN A 46 15.94 16.92 3.77
N PRO A 47 15.13 16.13 4.52
CA PRO A 47 14.18 15.20 3.92
C PRO A 47 13.17 15.93 3.03
N ALA A 48 13.04 15.47 1.78
CA ALA A 48 12.08 16.00 0.81
C ALA A 48 10.61 15.98 1.31
N SER A 49 10.29 15.16 2.31
CA SER A 49 8.97 15.07 2.93
C SER A 49 8.51 16.35 3.66
N ILE A 50 9.43 17.25 4.03
CA ILE A 50 9.10 18.48 4.78
C ILE A 50 8.94 19.70 3.84
N ALA A 51 9.17 19.52 2.53
CA ALA A 51 9.19 20.58 1.52
C ALA A 51 7.93 21.48 1.52
N LEU A 52 6.75 20.92 1.77
CA LEU A 52 5.51 21.70 1.84
C LEU A 52 5.49 22.64 3.05
N PHE A 53 5.95 22.18 4.20
CA PHE A 53 5.95 22.98 5.43
C PHE A 53 7.06 24.02 5.44
N SER A 54 8.24 23.71 4.88
CA SER A 54 9.30 24.71 4.72
C SER A 54 8.89 25.84 3.79
N LEU A 55 8.27 25.51 2.65
CA LEU A 55 7.71 26.49 1.73
C LEU A 55 6.55 27.28 2.34
N ALA A 56 5.68 26.62 3.11
CA ALA A 56 4.59 27.29 3.79
C ALA A 56 5.09 28.28 4.86
N LEU A 57 6.14 27.95 5.61
CA LEU A 57 6.76 28.84 6.58
C LEU A 57 7.32 30.12 5.94
N GLU A 58 7.89 29.98 4.75
CA GLU A 58 8.49 31.12 4.03
C GLU A 58 7.42 32.04 3.41
N VAL A 59 6.32 31.46 2.90
CA VAL A 59 5.35 32.18 2.05
C VAL A 59 4.07 32.58 2.79
N LEU A 60 3.60 31.79 3.76
CA LEU A 60 2.30 32.03 4.40
C LEU A 60 2.43 32.92 5.65
N PRO A 61 1.44 33.80 5.90
CA PRO A 61 1.34 34.51 7.17
C PRO A 61 0.99 33.54 8.31
N GLY A 62 1.41 33.88 9.54
CA GLY A 62 1.31 32.97 10.70
C GLY A 62 -0.09 32.40 10.99
N TRP A 63 -1.16 33.16 10.75
CA TRP A 63 -2.54 32.66 10.92
C TRP A 63 -2.89 31.55 9.91
N ALA A 64 -2.42 31.67 8.67
CA ALA A 64 -2.67 30.69 7.62
C ALA A 64 -1.89 29.39 7.87
N LEU A 65 -0.71 29.49 8.49
CA LEU A 65 0.06 28.34 8.92
C LEU A 65 -0.65 27.54 10.01
N VAL A 66 -1.26 28.20 11.00
CA VAL A 66 -2.06 27.52 12.04
C VAL A 66 -3.23 26.77 11.41
N VAL A 67 -3.92 27.41 10.45
CA VAL A 67 -5.02 26.77 9.71
C VAL A 67 -4.53 25.56 8.91
N LEU A 68 -3.38 25.69 8.22
CA LEU A 68 -2.77 24.60 7.45
C LEU A 68 -2.44 23.40 8.34
N VAL A 69 -1.79 23.62 9.49
CA VAL A 69 -1.45 22.56 10.44
C VAL A 69 -2.71 21.90 11.00
N ALA A 70 -3.72 22.70 11.38
CA ALA A 70 -4.99 22.16 11.84
C ALA A 70 -5.68 21.30 10.77
N LEU A 71 -5.70 21.76 9.52
CA LEU A 71 -6.27 21.02 8.39
C LEU A 71 -5.51 19.73 8.11
N ALA A 72 -4.17 19.77 8.14
CA ALA A 72 -3.33 18.59 7.97
C ALA A 72 -3.60 17.55 9.07
N LEU A 73 -3.69 17.99 10.33
CA LEU A 73 -4.03 17.10 11.45
C LEU A 73 -5.42 16.47 11.29
N VAL A 74 -6.44 17.27 10.95
CA VAL A 74 -7.80 16.76 10.71
C VAL A 74 -7.82 15.73 9.58
N LEU A 75 -7.09 15.99 8.50
CA LEU A 75 -7.00 15.08 7.34
C LEU A 75 -6.32 13.75 7.71
N VAL A 76 -5.21 13.82 8.46
CA VAL A 76 -4.48 12.64 8.94
C VAL A 76 -5.35 11.83 9.90
N MET A 77 -5.99 12.47 10.88
CA MET A 77 -6.87 11.79 11.84
C MET A 77 -8.02 11.08 11.14
N SER A 78 -8.69 11.73 10.18
CA SER A 78 -9.77 11.10 9.41
C SER A 78 -9.30 9.88 8.59
N SER A 79 -8.08 9.91 8.07
CA SER A 79 -7.51 8.80 7.30
C SER A 79 -7.10 7.65 8.23
N MET A 80 -6.47 7.97 9.37
CA MET A 80 -6.13 7.01 10.42
C MET A 80 -7.39 6.32 10.96
N ASP A 81 -8.46 7.07 11.25
CA ASP A 81 -9.74 6.50 11.69
C ASP A 81 -10.31 5.51 10.67
N THR A 82 -10.19 5.82 9.38
CA THR A 82 -10.63 4.93 8.29
C THR A 82 -9.80 3.64 8.26
N LEU A 83 -8.47 3.74 8.39
CA LEU A 83 -7.57 2.59 8.43
C LEU A 83 -7.79 1.71 9.66
N LEU A 84 -7.90 2.32 10.85
CA LEU A 84 -8.14 1.60 12.11
C LEU A 84 -9.47 0.85 12.09
N ASN A 85 -10.54 1.49 11.59
CA ASN A 85 -11.84 0.85 11.43
C ASN A 85 -11.79 -0.30 10.39
N GLY A 86 -11.03 -0.13 9.31
CA GLY A 86 -10.79 -1.19 8.33
C GLY A 86 -10.09 -2.41 8.94
N MET A 87 -8.98 -2.19 9.64
CA MET A 87 -8.26 -3.27 10.34
C MET A 87 -9.13 -3.95 11.40
N ALA A 88 -9.87 -3.16 12.19
CA ALA A 88 -10.78 -3.70 13.20
C ALA A 88 -11.88 -4.57 12.56
N SER A 89 -12.40 -4.20 11.39
CA SER A 89 -13.37 -5.01 10.66
C SER A 89 -12.78 -6.35 10.22
N VAL A 90 -11.57 -6.35 9.65
CA VAL A 90 -10.89 -7.59 9.20
C VAL A 90 -10.62 -8.51 10.38
N PHE A 91 -10.01 -7.99 11.45
CA PHE A 91 -9.72 -8.77 12.65
C PHE A 91 -10.99 -9.30 13.33
N THR A 92 -12.09 -8.55 13.31
CA THR A 92 -13.37 -9.03 13.88
C THR A 92 -13.92 -10.18 13.05
N THR A 93 -13.87 -10.12 11.72
CA THR A 93 -14.31 -11.20 10.84
C THR A 93 -13.42 -12.44 10.94
N ASP A 94 -12.10 -12.29 11.06
CA ASP A 94 -11.20 -13.44 11.20
C ASP A 94 -11.31 -14.08 12.59
N LEU A 95 -11.47 -13.27 13.64
CA LEU A 95 -11.57 -13.76 15.01
C LEU A 95 -12.91 -14.45 15.29
N SER A 96 -14.01 -14.02 14.64
CA SER A 96 -15.32 -14.69 14.76
C SER A 96 -15.24 -16.14 14.27
N ARG A 97 -14.52 -16.37 13.16
CA ARG A 97 -14.31 -17.69 12.56
C ARG A 97 -13.51 -18.64 13.46
N ILE A 98 -12.62 -18.12 14.30
CA ILE A 98 -11.72 -18.93 15.14
C ILE A 98 -12.27 -19.16 16.55
N ARG A 99 -12.85 -18.13 17.20
CA ARG A 99 -13.06 -18.12 18.66
C ARG A 99 -14.54 -18.14 19.10
N GLY A 100 -15.49 -17.97 18.18
CA GLY A 100 -16.91 -17.83 18.51
C GLY A 100 -17.25 -16.51 19.23
N GLY A 101 -18.44 -15.97 19.00
CA GLY A 101 -18.81 -14.55 19.19
C GLY A 101 -18.65 -13.87 20.57
N ARG A 102 -18.15 -14.52 21.61
CA ARG A 102 -18.04 -13.91 22.95
C ARG A 102 -16.78 -13.05 23.09
N GLY A 103 -16.98 -11.74 23.31
CA GLY A 103 -15.90 -10.79 23.61
C GLY A 103 -15.12 -10.26 22.40
N LEU A 104 -15.60 -10.54 21.18
CA LEU A 104 -14.93 -10.21 19.92
C LEU A 104 -14.50 -8.74 19.83
N LEU A 105 -15.41 -7.80 20.12
CA LEU A 105 -15.12 -6.36 20.03
C LEU A 105 -14.03 -5.92 21.02
N ARG A 106 -13.95 -6.53 22.20
CA ARG A 106 -12.93 -6.21 23.20
C ARG A 106 -11.57 -6.75 22.76
N SER A 107 -11.53 -7.98 22.25
CA SER A 107 -10.33 -8.60 21.70
C SER A 107 -9.81 -7.86 20.47
N THR A 108 -10.67 -7.51 19.51
CA THR A 108 -10.31 -6.71 18.35
C THR A 108 -9.70 -5.37 18.76
N ARG A 109 -10.36 -4.60 19.66
CA ARG A 109 -9.82 -3.31 20.11
C ARG A 109 -8.45 -3.45 20.79
N LEU A 110 -8.25 -4.50 21.59
CA LEU A 110 -6.96 -4.77 22.22
C LEU A 110 -5.88 -5.11 21.18
N ILE A 111 -6.19 -5.91 20.16
CA ILE A 111 -5.28 -6.22 19.06
C ILE A 111 -4.93 -4.95 18.28
N THR A 112 -5.94 -4.14 17.93
CA THR A 112 -5.72 -2.87 17.24
C THR A 112 -4.87 -1.91 18.08
N ALA A 113 -5.16 -1.76 19.38
CA ALA A 113 -4.36 -0.93 20.27
C ALA A 113 -2.91 -1.44 20.38
N PHE A 114 -2.73 -2.75 20.50
CA PHE A 114 -1.41 -3.38 20.52
C PHE A 114 -0.63 -3.15 19.22
N LEU A 115 -1.30 -3.12 18.07
CA LEU A 115 -0.69 -2.88 16.76
C LEU A 115 -0.28 -1.40 16.54
N ILE A 116 -1.02 -0.45 17.14
CA ILE A 116 -0.70 0.98 17.03
C ILE A 116 0.62 1.31 17.74
N ILE A 117 0.93 0.67 18.86
CA ILE A 117 2.15 0.94 19.63
C ILE A 117 3.43 0.76 18.79
N PRO A 118 3.70 -0.41 18.17
CA PRO A 118 4.89 -0.59 17.34
C PRO A 118 4.86 0.30 16.09
N ALA A 119 3.67 0.56 15.51
CA ALA A 119 3.56 1.49 14.38
C ALA A 119 3.98 2.92 14.76
N ALA A 120 3.62 3.38 15.96
CA ALA A 120 4.04 4.68 16.49
C ALA A 120 5.55 4.72 16.76
N VAL A 121 6.13 3.63 17.29
CA VAL A 121 7.59 3.53 17.51
C VAL A 121 8.35 3.58 16.18
N VAL A 122 7.88 2.86 15.16
CA VAL A 122 8.47 2.91 13.80
C VAL A 122 8.33 4.31 13.21
N GLY A 123 7.16 4.95 13.33
CA GLY A 123 6.95 6.31 12.86
C GLY A 123 7.86 7.35 13.53
N TYR A 124 8.20 7.14 14.81
CA TYR A 124 9.16 7.99 15.53
C TYR A 124 10.63 7.74 15.12
N ALA A 125 10.97 6.50 14.74
CA ALA A 125 12.35 6.10 14.47
C ALA A 125 12.86 6.44 13.06
N PHE A 126 12.00 6.78 12.11
CA PHE A 126 12.36 7.06 10.72
C PHE A 126 12.29 8.55 10.38
N ASP A 127 13.37 9.11 9.85
CA ASP A 127 13.47 10.54 9.53
C ASP A 127 12.71 10.95 8.25
N SER A 128 12.41 10.01 7.35
CA SER A 128 11.73 10.27 6.08
C SER A 128 10.44 9.47 5.93
N VAL A 129 9.30 10.17 5.99
CA VAL A 129 7.96 9.59 5.77
C VAL A 129 7.83 9.08 4.33
N LEU A 130 8.43 9.79 3.37
CA LEU A 130 8.41 9.40 1.97
C LEU A 130 9.12 8.04 1.78
N TYR A 131 10.24 7.82 2.47
CA TYR A 131 10.94 6.53 2.42
C TYR A 131 10.10 5.40 3.01
N LEU A 132 9.39 5.63 4.12
CA LEU A 132 8.43 4.66 4.67
C LEU A 132 7.29 4.35 3.69
N PHE A 133 6.76 5.35 2.97
CA PHE A 133 5.76 5.13 1.93
C PHE A 133 6.31 4.33 0.76
N LEU A 134 7.54 4.56 0.31
CA LEU A 134 8.15 3.74 -0.73
C LEU A 134 8.34 2.27 -0.29
N ILE A 135 8.70 2.02 0.97
CA ILE A 135 8.74 0.65 1.52
C ILE A 135 7.35 0.02 1.51
N ALA A 136 6.33 0.75 1.94
CA ALA A 136 4.95 0.25 1.94
C ALA A 136 4.46 -0.06 0.52
N ASP A 137 4.74 0.84 -0.44
CA ASP A 137 4.38 0.65 -1.83
C ASP A 137 5.11 -0.55 -2.45
N LEU A 138 6.36 -0.82 -2.05
CA LEU A 138 7.11 -2.00 -2.48
C LEU A 138 6.43 -3.30 -2.01
N VAL A 139 5.97 -3.32 -0.76
CA VAL A 139 5.20 -4.44 -0.21
C VAL A 139 3.91 -4.64 -1.00
N CYS A 140 3.20 -3.54 -1.30
CA CYS A 140 2.01 -3.57 -2.14
C CYS A 140 2.30 -4.06 -3.57
N ALA A 141 3.40 -3.62 -4.18
CA ALA A 141 3.81 -4.04 -5.52
C ALA A 141 4.09 -5.55 -5.59
N GLY A 142 4.75 -6.10 -4.56
CA GLY A 142 4.97 -7.54 -4.44
C GLY A 142 3.67 -8.34 -4.30
N ALA A 143 2.67 -7.83 -3.57
CA ALA A 143 1.39 -8.50 -3.38
C ALA A 143 0.38 -8.28 -4.52
N MET A 144 0.54 -7.22 -5.32
CA MET A 144 -0.42 -6.78 -6.34
C MET A 144 -0.82 -7.90 -7.31
N VAL A 145 0.17 -8.52 -7.95
CA VAL A 145 -0.08 -9.52 -9.01
C VAL A 145 -0.74 -10.79 -8.46
N PRO A 146 -0.25 -11.41 -7.36
CA PRO A 146 -0.92 -12.54 -6.72
C PRO A 146 -2.37 -12.27 -6.33
N VAL A 147 -2.67 -11.07 -5.82
CA VAL A 147 -4.03 -10.69 -5.41
C VAL A 147 -4.95 -10.60 -6.61
N PHE A 148 -4.57 -9.86 -7.66
CA PHE A 148 -5.40 -9.75 -8.87
C PHE A 148 -5.50 -11.08 -9.62
N ALA A 149 -4.41 -11.85 -9.69
CA ALA A 149 -4.43 -13.17 -10.28
C ALA A 149 -5.32 -14.13 -9.51
N GLY A 150 -5.38 -14.05 -8.18
CA GLY A 150 -6.30 -14.84 -7.35
C GLY A 150 -7.77 -14.51 -7.59
N MET A 151 -8.09 -13.26 -7.93
CA MET A 151 -9.47 -12.86 -8.28
C MET A 151 -9.93 -13.42 -9.63
N TRP A 152 -9.02 -13.62 -10.59
CA TRP A 152 -9.36 -14.04 -11.97
C TRP A 152 -9.03 -15.50 -12.29
N SER A 153 -8.04 -16.09 -11.62
CA SER A 153 -7.54 -17.45 -11.92
C SER A 153 -8.11 -18.48 -10.97
N ARG A 154 -8.94 -19.39 -11.49
CA ARG A 154 -9.44 -20.59 -10.78
C ARG A 154 -8.33 -21.59 -10.40
N HIS A 155 -7.11 -21.42 -10.90
CA HIS A 155 -6.01 -22.39 -10.74
C HIS A 155 -4.93 -21.91 -9.78
N LEU A 156 -5.03 -20.69 -9.25
CA LEU A 156 -4.08 -20.19 -8.28
C LEU A 156 -4.47 -20.67 -6.88
N SER A 157 -3.62 -21.47 -6.25
CA SER A 157 -3.82 -21.87 -4.86
C SER A 157 -3.46 -20.72 -3.90
N GLY A 158 -4.08 -20.69 -2.72
CA GLY A 158 -3.74 -19.70 -1.68
C GLY A 158 -2.24 -19.73 -1.31
N MET A 159 -1.65 -20.92 -1.22
CA MET A 159 -0.20 -21.05 -1.02
C MET A 159 0.60 -20.45 -2.18
N GLY A 160 0.19 -20.66 -3.44
CA GLY A 160 0.87 -20.09 -4.61
C GLY A 160 0.78 -18.56 -4.67
N ALA A 161 -0.34 -17.99 -4.21
CA ALA A 161 -0.50 -16.54 -4.09
C ALA A 161 0.42 -15.96 -2.99
N VAL A 162 0.45 -16.59 -1.82
CA VAL A 162 1.30 -16.17 -0.70
C VAL A 162 2.79 -16.29 -1.06
N THR A 163 3.21 -17.39 -1.67
CA THR A 163 4.62 -17.55 -2.07
C THR A 163 5.03 -16.55 -3.14
N GLY A 164 4.18 -16.27 -4.12
CA GLY A 164 4.41 -15.21 -5.11
C GLY A 164 4.57 -13.85 -4.47
N ALA A 165 3.67 -13.48 -3.56
CA ALA A 165 3.72 -12.21 -2.85
C ALA A 165 5.00 -12.09 -2.00
N VAL A 166 5.27 -13.07 -1.13
CA VAL A 166 6.43 -13.05 -0.24
C VAL A 166 7.74 -13.04 -1.02
N ALA A 167 7.86 -13.83 -2.09
CA ALA A 167 9.06 -13.83 -2.91
C ALA A 167 9.27 -12.52 -3.66
N GLY A 168 8.20 -11.91 -4.19
CA GLY A 168 8.25 -10.57 -4.78
C GLY A 168 8.70 -9.52 -3.78
N ILE A 169 8.16 -9.55 -2.55
CA ILE A 169 8.54 -8.64 -1.47
C ILE A 169 10.01 -8.84 -1.08
N ILE A 170 10.47 -10.08 -0.91
CA ILE A 170 11.86 -10.38 -0.53
C ILE A 170 12.82 -9.87 -1.61
N VAL A 171 12.56 -10.17 -2.89
CA VAL A 171 13.43 -9.72 -3.98
C VAL A 171 13.37 -8.21 -4.12
N GLY A 172 12.20 -7.59 -4.06
CA GLY A 172 12.05 -6.14 -4.05
C GLY A 172 12.86 -5.48 -2.94
N ALA A 173 12.71 -5.99 -1.71
CA ALA A 173 13.41 -5.46 -0.53
C ALA A 173 14.92 -5.66 -0.60
N LEU A 174 15.39 -6.76 -1.20
CA LEU A 174 16.81 -7.05 -1.36
C LEU A 174 17.51 -5.99 -2.22
N PHE A 175 16.85 -5.54 -3.29
CA PHE A 175 17.35 -4.53 -4.22
C PHE A 175 16.92 -3.11 -3.86
N PHE A 176 16.24 -2.91 -2.73
CA PHE A 176 15.78 -1.59 -2.31
C PHE A 176 16.96 -0.72 -1.82
N PRO A 177 17.11 0.52 -2.33
CA PRO A 177 18.20 1.39 -1.93
C PRO A 177 18.02 1.92 -0.50
N LYS A 178 19.13 2.34 0.13
CA LYS A 178 19.11 3.01 1.43
C LYS A 178 18.44 4.40 1.33
N PRO A 179 18.10 5.04 2.47
CA PRO A 179 17.55 6.40 2.48
C PRO A 179 18.38 7.42 1.68
N ASP A 180 19.71 7.24 1.64
CA ASP A 180 20.64 8.06 0.85
C ASP A 180 20.65 7.72 -0.65
N LEU A 181 19.67 6.93 -1.13
CA LEU A 181 19.54 6.39 -2.49
C LEU A 181 20.72 5.55 -3.00
N SER A 182 21.69 5.27 -2.12
CA SER A 182 22.79 4.36 -2.38
C SER A 182 22.31 2.90 -2.42
N GLY A 183 22.71 2.19 -3.47
CA GLY A 183 22.45 0.75 -3.59
C GLY A 183 23.30 -0.02 -2.58
N TRP A 184 22.72 -1.03 -1.93
CA TRP A 184 23.49 -1.92 -1.05
C TRP A 184 24.36 -2.93 -1.84
N TRP A 185 24.13 -3.05 -3.15
CA TRP A 185 24.77 -4.02 -4.04
C TRP A 185 25.72 -3.31 -5.03
N THR A 186 27.02 -3.46 -4.83
CA THR A 186 28.08 -2.88 -5.69
C THR A 186 28.60 -3.90 -6.72
N TRP A 187 27.72 -4.44 -7.58
CA TRP A 187 28.16 -5.39 -8.62
C TRP A 187 28.39 -4.67 -9.96
N GLU A 188 29.64 -4.28 -10.22
CA GLU A 188 30.06 -3.51 -11.41
C GLU A 188 29.76 -4.17 -12.78
N GLY A 189 29.47 -5.48 -12.82
CA GLY A 189 29.18 -6.22 -14.05
C GLY A 189 27.71 -6.22 -14.51
N LEU A 190 26.74 -5.93 -13.63
CA LEU A 190 25.31 -5.90 -13.99
C LEU A 190 24.84 -4.50 -14.44
N THR A 191 25.68 -3.49 -14.21
CA THR A 191 25.33 -2.06 -14.23
C THR A 191 25.23 -1.47 -15.63
N SER A 192 25.79 -2.06 -16.69
CA SER A 192 25.83 -1.43 -18.02
C SER A 192 24.49 -1.45 -18.78
N VAL A 193 23.78 -2.59 -18.74
CA VAL A 193 22.41 -2.70 -19.30
C VAL A 193 21.38 -2.14 -18.32
N TRP A 194 21.61 -2.31 -17.02
CA TRP A 194 20.74 -1.75 -16.00
C TRP A 194 20.85 -0.23 -15.87
N HIS A 195 21.99 0.44 -16.08
CA HIS A 195 22.10 1.91 -15.92
C HIS A 195 21.14 2.72 -16.80
N ILE A 196 20.79 2.21 -17.98
CA ILE A 196 19.87 2.86 -18.93
C ILE A 196 18.42 2.74 -18.45
N LEU A 197 18.09 1.67 -17.72
CA LEU A 197 16.79 1.45 -17.06
C LEU A 197 16.76 1.91 -15.59
N ALA A 198 17.93 2.09 -14.95
CA ALA A 198 18.17 2.29 -13.52
C ALA A 198 18.64 3.70 -13.16
N SER A 199 18.24 4.72 -13.94
CA SER A 199 18.37 6.13 -13.53
C SER A 199 17.55 6.48 -12.27
N GLY A 200 16.78 5.53 -11.73
CA GLY A 200 16.40 5.50 -10.32
C GLY A 200 16.49 4.07 -9.76
N ASN A 201 17.46 3.82 -8.87
CA ASN A 201 17.61 2.54 -8.13
C ASN A 201 16.28 2.06 -7.51
N LEU A 202 15.42 3.00 -7.12
CA LEU A 202 14.07 2.74 -6.64
C LEU A 202 13.22 2.00 -7.69
N LEU A 203 13.08 2.54 -8.91
CA LEU A 203 12.22 1.95 -9.95
C LEU A 203 12.63 0.48 -10.25
N ALA A 204 13.93 0.19 -10.26
CA ALA A 204 14.44 -1.16 -10.47
C ALA A 204 13.96 -2.13 -9.38
N SER A 205 14.02 -1.73 -8.09
CA SER A 205 13.54 -2.56 -6.98
C SER A 205 12.04 -2.87 -7.06
N PHE A 206 11.23 -1.89 -7.46
CA PHE A 206 9.79 -2.06 -7.68
C PHE A 206 9.50 -3.00 -8.87
N LEU A 207 10.19 -2.80 -10.00
CA LEU A 207 10.03 -3.67 -11.17
C LEU A 207 10.45 -5.11 -10.86
N LEU A 208 11.56 -5.30 -10.15
CA LEU A 208 12.00 -6.63 -9.72
C LEU A 208 10.95 -7.29 -8.80
N ALA A 209 10.39 -6.55 -7.84
CA ALA A 209 9.33 -7.05 -6.98
C ALA A 209 8.13 -7.57 -7.79
N VAL A 210 7.65 -6.76 -8.75
CA VAL A 210 6.51 -7.09 -9.60
C VAL A 210 6.82 -8.26 -10.53
N VAL A 211 7.98 -8.24 -11.20
CA VAL A 211 8.37 -9.29 -12.15
C VAL A 211 8.55 -10.62 -11.43
N THR A 212 9.27 -10.65 -10.30
CA THR A 212 9.45 -11.88 -9.52
C THR A 212 8.12 -12.42 -9.03
N SER A 213 7.27 -11.56 -8.48
CA SER A 213 5.93 -11.96 -8.02
C SER A 213 5.11 -12.54 -9.16
N SER A 214 5.10 -11.87 -10.32
CA SER A 214 4.39 -12.31 -11.52
C SER A 214 4.87 -13.65 -12.04
N VAL A 215 6.19 -13.85 -12.12
CA VAL A 215 6.80 -15.10 -12.61
C VAL A 215 6.43 -16.26 -11.70
N ILE A 216 6.54 -16.09 -10.38
CA ILE A 216 6.22 -17.15 -9.42
C ILE A 216 4.72 -17.47 -9.47
N THR A 217 3.85 -16.47 -9.47
CA THR A 217 2.41 -16.68 -9.63
C THR A 217 2.08 -17.40 -10.94
N ALA A 218 2.69 -17.01 -12.06
CA ALA A 218 2.49 -17.67 -13.35
C ALA A 218 3.01 -19.11 -13.38
N LEU A 219 4.13 -19.41 -12.70
CA LEU A 219 4.64 -20.76 -12.55
C LEU A 219 3.69 -21.65 -11.74
N PHE A 220 3.14 -21.14 -10.64
CA PHE A 220 2.14 -21.88 -9.86
C PHE A 220 0.85 -22.13 -10.67
N VAL A 221 0.38 -21.13 -11.41
CA VAL A 221 -0.80 -21.28 -12.28
C VAL A 221 -0.54 -22.28 -13.41
N SER A 222 0.62 -22.22 -14.07
CA SER A 222 0.94 -23.14 -15.17
C SER A 222 1.17 -24.56 -14.68
N ALA A 223 1.84 -24.76 -13.54
CA ALA A 223 2.00 -26.07 -12.90
C ALA A 223 0.65 -26.67 -12.47
N ALA A 224 -0.27 -25.87 -11.93
CA ALA A 224 -1.61 -26.32 -11.57
C ALA A 224 -2.43 -26.73 -12.80
N ARG A 225 -2.33 -25.98 -13.91
CA ARG A 225 -2.97 -26.33 -15.19
C ARG A 225 -2.44 -27.65 -15.77
N GLN A 226 -1.12 -27.87 -15.71
CA GLN A 226 -0.51 -29.11 -16.22
C GLN A 226 -0.86 -30.34 -15.38
N ARG A 227 -1.10 -30.18 -14.09
CA ARG A 227 -1.48 -31.28 -13.19
C ARG A 227 -2.95 -31.70 -13.29
N GLY A 228 -3.75 -31.06 -14.16
CA GLY A 228 -5.17 -31.39 -14.35
C GLY A 228 -6.00 -31.21 -13.08
N GLY A 229 -5.53 -30.38 -12.13
CA GLY A 229 -6.27 -30.12 -10.89
C GLY A 229 -7.61 -29.49 -11.24
N ALA A 230 -8.71 -30.06 -10.71
CA ALA A 230 -10.03 -29.45 -10.80
C ALA A 230 -9.90 -27.99 -10.32
N GLY A 231 -10.15 -27.06 -11.25
CA GLY A 231 -10.09 -25.63 -10.93
C GLY A 231 -10.98 -25.36 -9.73
N PHE A 232 -10.55 -24.46 -8.87
CA PHE A 232 -11.33 -24.07 -7.72
C PHE A 232 -12.65 -23.44 -8.19
N GLU A 233 -13.77 -24.07 -7.83
CA GLU A 233 -15.11 -23.63 -8.21
C GLU A 233 -15.49 -22.41 -7.37
N LEU A 234 -15.39 -21.22 -7.96
CA LEU A 234 -15.81 -19.98 -7.30
C LEU A 234 -17.33 -19.93 -7.02
N GLU A 235 -18.10 -20.81 -7.69
CA GLU A 235 -19.56 -20.91 -7.54
C GLU A 235 -19.98 -21.58 -6.22
N THR A 236 -19.19 -22.53 -5.69
CA THR A 236 -19.46 -23.18 -4.39
C THR A 236 -19.15 -22.26 -3.20
N LEU A 237 -18.29 -21.25 -3.37
CA LEU A 237 -18.04 -20.23 -2.35
C LEU A 237 -19.26 -19.39 -2.00
N ALA A 238 -20.19 -19.21 -2.94
CA ALA A 238 -21.45 -18.52 -2.69
C ALA A 238 -22.38 -19.32 -1.77
N GLU A 239 -22.25 -20.66 -1.76
CA GLU A 239 -23.00 -21.53 -0.86
C GLU A 239 -22.32 -21.69 0.51
N GLU A 240 -21.00 -21.61 0.56
CA GLU A 240 -20.21 -21.79 1.79
C GLU A 240 -20.06 -20.50 2.62
N ILE A 241 -20.05 -19.33 1.98
CA ILE A 241 -20.07 -18.03 2.68
C ILE A 241 -21.52 -17.67 3.03
N ARG A 242 -21.96 -18.04 4.23
CA ARG A 242 -23.19 -17.49 4.79
C ARG A 242 -22.98 -16.04 5.22
N PRO A 243 -23.87 -15.10 4.85
CA PRO A 243 -23.82 -13.74 5.37
C PRO A 243 -24.04 -13.78 6.89
N LEU A 244 -23.17 -13.10 7.64
CA LEU A 244 -23.19 -13.00 9.10
C LEU A 244 -24.51 -12.44 9.68
N GLU A 245 -25.39 -11.91 8.83
CA GLU A 245 -26.71 -11.40 9.18
C GLU A 245 -27.74 -12.50 9.43
N SER A 246 -27.47 -13.77 9.07
CA SER A 246 -28.43 -14.87 9.30
C SER A 246 -28.48 -15.38 10.75
N GLU A 247 -27.65 -14.85 11.65
CA GLU A 247 -27.60 -15.25 13.07
C GLU A 247 -28.03 -14.13 14.05
N ALA A 248 -28.58 -13.01 13.55
CA ALA A 248 -29.12 -11.92 14.37
C ALA A 248 -30.65 -11.94 14.44
#